data_AF-A0A7W1Q7K6-F1
#
_entry.id   AF-A0A7W1Q7K6-F1
#
_cell.length_a   1.000
_cell.length_b   1.000
_cell.length_c   1.000
_cell.angle_alpha   90.00
_cell.angle_beta   90.00
_cell.angle_gamma   90.00
#
_symmetry.space_group_name_H-M   'P 1'
#
loop_
_entity.id
_entity.type
_entity.pdbx_description
1 polymer ?
#
loop_
_entity_poly.entity_id
_entity_poly.type
_entity_poly.pdbx_seq_one_letter_code
_entity_poly.pdbx_strand_id
1 'polypeptide(L)'
;MAIDIEQEAPGGRGLLLAALLALLAAGTVAFGRVFEANGTTLRLVLAATLSLAHAAALERQHVLVATIASVAGLALLIGWLVYPDTTWYRLPTLETWERVAGSLEAVGRTAEAHVAPAPTLPPLLLAALSAVWASAFAVHALAVRARSPFLALLPPSALLAFAGIVMKEGARPVYVLPFLAAALAVLFCDALYRVAQWGPLTIWRGAGRLGPGSAAWTRGARRVALASLAAALFTPWILPGFASGSFVGVGRGGTGESVTIDPIVDIRPRLLEQPDVELFTVEADRGSYWRFVALDEFNGNRWTSSNLDAERGLEVTGELPVSSVRRELADRLLRQQFQFTAAVQSWLPAAYSPVRMGVPDEAVRLDPDTGSLVLPGGTFRGLTYWVTSLEFSPEPRTLDT
;
A
#
# COMPACT_ATOMS: atom_id res chain seq x y z
N MET A 1 46.03 12.31 -35.16
CA MET A 1 46.55 12.33 -33.78
C MET A 1 45.47 12.94 -32.90
N ALA A 2 44.42 12.16 -32.63
CA ALA A 2 43.33 12.54 -31.74
C ALA A 2 43.78 12.13 -30.33
N ILE A 3 43.71 13.08 -29.42
CA ILE A 3 44.25 12.96 -28.07
C ILE A 3 43.30 12.06 -27.28
N ASP A 4 43.78 10.87 -26.92
CA ASP A 4 43.22 10.02 -25.88
C ASP A 4 43.16 10.82 -24.56
N ILE A 5 42.00 11.40 -24.27
CA ILE A 5 41.64 11.88 -22.93
C ILE A 5 40.51 10.98 -22.44
N GLU A 6 40.81 9.70 -22.28
CA GLU A 6 39.93 8.76 -21.58
C GLU A 6 40.72 8.07 -20.47
N GLN A 7 41.36 8.87 -19.62
CA GLN A 7 41.61 8.45 -18.24
C GLN A 7 40.36 8.82 -17.41
N GLU A 8 39.31 8.02 -17.57
CA GLU A 8 38.23 7.94 -16.59
C GLU A 8 38.87 7.69 -15.23
N ALA A 9 38.68 8.57 -14.25
CA ALA A 9 39.10 8.28 -12.88
C ALA A 9 38.26 7.09 -12.36
N PRO A 10 38.83 5.87 -12.25
CA PRO A 10 38.06 4.65 -11.97
C PRO A 10 37.36 4.69 -10.60
N GLY A 11 37.82 5.56 -9.69
CA GLY A 11 37.27 5.70 -8.34
C GLY A 11 35.87 6.29 -8.26
N GLY A 12 35.48 7.18 -9.17
CA GLY A 12 34.13 7.77 -9.11
C GLY A 12 33.03 6.73 -9.40
N ARG A 13 33.32 5.75 -10.26
CA ARG A 13 32.28 4.92 -10.89
C ARG A 13 31.87 3.84 -9.92
N GLY A 14 32.87 3.25 -9.26
CA GLY A 14 32.63 2.38 -8.11
C GLY A 14 31.86 3.10 -7.00
N LEU A 15 32.14 4.38 -6.75
CA LEU A 15 31.45 5.16 -5.71
C LEU A 15 29.95 5.36 -6.04
N LEU A 16 29.63 5.72 -7.29
CA LEU A 16 28.24 5.85 -7.73
C LEU A 16 27.51 4.49 -7.68
N LEU A 17 28.12 3.42 -8.19
CA LEU A 17 27.53 2.08 -8.15
C LEU A 17 27.31 1.59 -6.70
N ALA A 18 28.24 1.88 -5.79
CA ALA A 18 28.08 1.58 -4.37
C ALA A 18 26.92 2.37 -3.74
N ALA A 19 26.76 3.65 -4.11
CA ALA A 19 25.64 4.46 -3.65
C ALA A 19 24.29 3.95 -4.19
N LEU A 20 24.23 3.54 -5.47
CA LEU A 20 23.03 2.94 -6.06
C LEU A 20 22.70 1.59 -5.40
N LEU A 21 23.71 0.77 -5.10
CA LEU A 21 23.54 -0.48 -4.37
C LEU A 21 22.98 -0.23 -2.96
N ALA A 22 23.51 0.75 -2.24
CA ALA A 22 23.02 1.12 -0.91
C ALA A 22 21.56 1.61 -0.96
N LEU A 23 21.20 2.40 -1.98
CA LEU A 23 19.84 2.88 -2.20
C LEU A 23 18.87 1.73 -2.48
N LEU A 24 19.26 0.82 -3.37
CA LEU A 24 18.46 -0.37 -3.69
C LEU A 24 18.34 -1.31 -2.51
N ALA A 25 19.41 -1.54 -1.75
CA ALA A 25 19.38 -2.34 -0.53
C ALA A 25 18.42 -1.73 0.50
N ALA A 26 18.51 -0.43 0.76
CA ALA A 26 17.62 0.25 1.71
C ALA A 26 16.14 0.16 1.28
N GLY A 27 15.84 0.42 0.01
CA GLY A 27 14.47 0.32 -0.53
C GLY A 27 13.94 -1.11 -0.51
N THR A 28 14.77 -2.08 -0.84
CA THR A 28 14.40 -3.50 -0.86
C THR A 28 14.23 -4.09 0.54
N VAL A 29 15.07 -3.70 1.50
CA VAL A 29 14.92 -4.09 2.91
C VAL A 29 13.63 -3.51 3.49
N ALA A 30 13.28 -2.26 3.16
CA ALA A 30 12.02 -1.68 3.56
C ALA A 30 10.82 -2.44 2.95
N PHE A 31 10.90 -2.79 1.67
CA PHE A 31 9.89 -3.58 0.96
C PHE A 31 9.78 -5.02 1.47
N GLY A 32 10.87 -5.62 1.92
CA GLY A 32 10.89 -6.97 2.50
C GLY A 32 9.99 -7.13 3.73
N ARG A 33 9.64 -6.04 4.43
CA ARG A 33 8.67 -6.04 5.55
C ARG A 33 7.28 -6.53 5.17
N VAL A 34 6.94 -6.48 3.89
CA VAL A 34 5.65 -6.98 3.38
C VAL A 34 5.55 -8.50 3.51
N PHE A 35 6.65 -9.21 3.77
CA PHE A 35 6.69 -10.65 3.96
C PHE A 35 7.03 -11.03 5.40
N GLU A 36 6.43 -12.11 5.91
CA GLU A 36 6.71 -12.64 7.25
C GLU A 36 8.14 -13.19 7.38
N ALA A 37 8.64 -13.86 6.33
CA ALA A 37 9.92 -14.55 6.41
C ALA A 37 11.10 -13.61 6.07
N ASN A 38 12.01 -13.42 7.04
CA ASN A 38 13.27 -12.69 6.84
C ASN A 38 14.11 -13.23 5.67
N GLY A 39 14.00 -14.53 5.38
CA GLY A 39 14.68 -15.16 4.23
C GLY A 39 14.23 -14.60 2.88
N THR A 40 13.01 -14.10 2.76
CA THR A 40 12.51 -13.47 1.53
C THR A 40 13.15 -12.12 1.29
N THR A 41 13.32 -11.30 2.34
CA THR A 41 14.06 -10.04 2.22
C THR A 41 15.47 -10.27 1.70
N LEU A 42 16.16 -11.31 2.16
CA LEU A 42 17.49 -11.67 1.64
C LEU A 42 17.42 -12.04 0.15
N ARG A 43 16.44 -12.85 -0.27
CA ARG A 43 16.22 -13.19 -1.69
C ARG A 43 15.97 -11.96 -2.56
N LEU A 44 15.18 -11.00 -2.07
CA LEU A 44 14.89 -9.76 -2.78
C LEU A 44 16.14 -8.88 -2.87
N VAL A 45 16.92 -8.74 -1.80
CA VAL A 45 18.20 -8.01 -1.82
C VAL A 45 19.16 -8.66 -2.81
N LEU A 46 19.26 -9.99 -2.82
CA LEU A 46 20.05 -10.73 -3.81
C LEU A 46 19.55 -10.49 -5.25
N ALA A 47 18.24 -10.44 -5.47
CA ALA A 47 17.68 -10.11 -6.78
C ALA A 47 18.06 -8.69 -7.24
N ALA A 48 17.98 -7.71 -6.33
CA ALA A 48 18.37 -6.33 -6.60
C ALA A 48 19.86 -6.20 -6.93
N THR A 49 20.73 -6.88 -6.15
CA THR A 49 22.18 -6.84 -6.38
C THR A 49 22.57 -7.49 -7.69
N LEU A 50 21.98 -8.65 -8.02
CA LEU A 50 22.21 -9.35 -9.28
C LEU A 50 21.70 -8.53 -10.47
N SER A 51 20.53 -7.93 -10.37
CA SER A 51 20.01 -7.06 -11.42
C SER A 51 20.90 -5.84 -11.66
N LEU A 52 21.40 -5.20 -10.60
CA LEU A 52 22.30 -4.06 -10.71
C LEU A 52 23.65 -4.47 -11.34
N ALA A 53 24.21 -5.61 -10.89
CA ALA A 53 25.45 -6.15 -11.46
C ALA A 53 25.27 -6.50 -12.94
N HIS A 54 24.14 -7.09 -13.31
CA HIS A 54 23.81 -7.43 -14.68
C HIS A 54 23.67 -6.17 -15.55
N ALA A 55 22.98 -5.15 -15.06
CA ALA A 55 22.84 -3.87 -15.75
C ALA A 55 24.21 -3.18 -15.96
N ALA A 56 25.06 -3.16 -14.93
CA ALA A 56 26.41 -2.61 -15.01
C ALA A 56 27.33 -3.38 -15.98
N ALA A 57 27.24 -4.71 -16.01
CA ALA A 57 28.00 -5.53 -16.96
C ALA A 57 27.61 -5.27 -18.42
N LEU A 58 26.33 -4.97 -18.67
CA LEU A 58 25.79 -4.72 -20.00
C LEU A 58 25.75 -3.24 -20.38
N GLU A 59 26.32 -2.36 -19.56
CA GLU A 59 26.23 -0.91 -19.74
C GLU A 59 26.67 -0.46 -21.14
N ARG A 60 27.76 -1.04 -21.66
CA ARG A 60 28.35 -0.76 -22.98
C ARG A 60 27.58 -1.31 -24.17
N GLN A 61 26.58 -2.17 -23.94
CA GLN A 61 25.78 -2.79 -24.99
C GLN A 61 24.58 -1.92 -25.39
N HIS A 62 24.05 -2.17 -26.59
CA HIS A 62 22.81 -1.51 -27.04
C HIS A 62 21.66 -1.73 -26.06
N VAL A 63 20.77 -0.74 -25.91
CA VAL A 63 19.70 -0.77 -24.90
C VAL A 63 18.80 -2.00 -25.04
N LEU A 64 18.44 -2.37 -26.27
CA LEU A 64 17.62 -3.55 -26.53
C LEU A 64 18.28 -4.85 -26.07
N VAL A 65 19.59 -5.01 -26.30
CA VAL A 65 20.33 -6.22 -25.89
C VAL A 65 20.38 -6.31 -24.38
N ALA A 66 20.63 -5.18 -23.70
CA ALA A 66 20.64 -5.13 -22.25
C ALA A 66 19.26 -5.44 -21.64
N THR A 67 18.18 -4.97 -22.25
CA THR A 67 16.81 -5.26 -21.80
C THR A 67 16.47 -6.74 -22.02
N ILE A 68 16.77 -7.30 -23.19
CA ILE A 68 16.54 -8.74 -23.48
C ILE A 68 17.32 -9.61 -22.50
N ALA A 69 18.59 -9.30 -22.27
CA ALA A 69 19.41 -10.02 -21.31
C ALA A 69 18.87 -9.87 -19.88
N SER A 70 18.40 -8.68 -19.49
CA SER A 70 17.76 -8.46 -18.18
C SER A 70 16.51 -9.31 -18.00
N VAL A 71 15.64 -9.39 -19.03
CA VAL A 71 14.45 -10.26 -19.01
C VAL A 71 14.84 -11.73 -18.90
N ALA A 72 15.86 -12.17 -19.63
CA ALA A 72 16.39 -13.54 -19.51
C ALA A 72 16.97 -13.81 -18.10
N GLY A 73 17.67 -12.84 -17.52
CA GLY A 73 18.18 -12.90 -16.14
C GLY A 73 17.06 -13.01 -15.10
N LEU A 74 15.98 -12.24 -15.27
CA LEU A 74 14.80 -12.34 -14.43
C LEU A 74 14.13 -13.71 -14.55
N ALA A 75 13.96 -14.24 -15.77
CA ALA A 75 13.38 -15.55 -16.00
C ALA A 75 14.17 -16.67 -15.31
N LEU A 76 15.51 -16.62 -15.39
CA LEU A 76 16.39 -17.55 -14.67
C LEU A 76 16.21 -17.43 -13.16
N LEU A 77 16.19 -16.20 -12.64
CA LEU A 77 16.03 -15.95 -11.21
C LEU A 77 14.67 -16.44 -10.69
N ILE A 78 13.59 -16.25 -11.46
CA ILE A 78 12.26 -16.77 -11.13
C ILE A 78 12.28 -18.30 -11.06
N GLY A 79 12.90 -18.96 -12.03
CA GLY A 79 13.10 -20.40 -12.01
C GLY A 79 13.85 -20.87 -10.75
N TRP A 80 14.90 -20.17 -10.34
CA TRP A 80 15.73 -20.58 -9.19
C TRP A 80 15.13 -20.27 -7.82
N LEU A 81 14.48 -19.11 -7.67
CA LEU A 81 14.03 -18.61 -6.37
C LEU A 81 12.55 -18.86 -6.09
N VAL A 82 11.73 -18.99 -7.13
CA VAL A 82 10.28 -19.18 -7.01
C VAL A 82 9.87 -20.62 -7.29
N TYR A 83 10.39 -21.22 -8.37
CA TYR A 83 9.99 -22.57 -8.82
C TYR A 83 11.20 -23.50 -9.04
N PRO A 84 12.03 -23.75 -8.01
CA PRO A 84 13.26 -24.54 -8.16
C PRO A 84 13.00 -25.93 -8.75
N ASP A 85 11.88 -26.55 -8.39
CA ASP A 85 11.50 -27.91 -8.80
C ASP A 85 11.15 -28.05 -10.28
N THR A 86 10.90 -26.93 -11.00
CA THR A 86 10.56 -26.95 -12.43
C THR A 86 11.77 -26.76 -13.34
N THR A 87 12.95 -26.51 -12.78
CA THR A 87 14.13 -26.18 -13.58
C THR A 87 14.89 -27.42 -14.00
N TRP A 88 15.22 -27.52 -15.29
CA TRP A 88 16.08 -28.58 -15.82
C TRP A 88 17.46 -27.99 -16.12
N TYR A 89 18.51 -28.54 -15.49
CA TYR A 89 19.88 -28.01 -15.62
C TYR A 89 19.96 -26.49 -15.38
N ARG A 90 19.21 -25.99 -14.38
CA ARG A 90 19.09 -24.56 -14.03
C ARG A 90 18.46 -23.66 -15.11
N LEU A 91 17.89 -24.20 -16.18
CA LEU A 91 17.12 -23.42 -17.15
C LEU A 91 15.61 -23.57 -16.87
N PRO A 92 14.82 -22.48 -17.01
CA PRO A 92 13.36 -22.55 -16.93
C PRO A 92 12.82 -23.46 -18.02
N THR A 93 11.94 -24.39 -17.65
CA THR A 93 11.28 -25.29 -18.60
C THR A 93 9.90 -24.74 -18.98
N LEU A 94 9.19 -25.42 -19.88
CA LEU A 94 7.79 -25.09 -20.21
C LEU A 94 6.90 -25.13 -18.95
N GLU A 95 7.14 -26.07 -18.04
CA GLU A 95 6.43 -26.17 -16.77
C GLU A 95 6.65 -24.94 -15.88
N THR A 96 7.86 -24.36 -15.87
CA THR A 96 8.13 -23.09 -15.17
C THR A 96 7.22 -21.99 -15.70
N TRP A 97 7.06 -21.89 -17.02
CA TRP A 97 6.25 -20.85 -17.65
C TRP A 97 4.76 -21.02 -17.38
N GLU A 98 4.25 -22.26 -17.36
CA GLU A 98 2.86 -22.54 -16.98
C GLU A 98 2.59 -22.12 -15.52
N ARG A 99 3.51 -22.43 -14.59
CA ARG A 99 3.38 -22.01 -13.19
C ARG A 99 3.49 -20.50 -13.01
N VAL A 100 4.36 -19.84 -13.79
CA VAL A 100 4.45 -18.38 -13.83
C VAL A 100 3.13 -17.77 -14.32
N ALA A 101 2.55 -18.28 -15.40
CA ALA A 101 1.28 -17.79 -15.94
C ALA A 101 0.13 -17.95 -14.93
N GLY A 102 -0.03 -19.15 -14.36
CA GLY A 102 -1.05 -19.39 -13.33
C GLY A 102 -0.84 -18.51 -12.09
N SER A 103 0.41 -18.19 -11.77
CA SER A 103 0.73 -17.28 -10.66
C SER A 103 0.41 -15.84 -10.96
N LEU A 104 0.69 -15.36 -12.17
CA LEU A 104 0.31 -14.01 -12.63
C LEU A 104 -1.21 -13.81 -12.55
N GLU A 105 -1.99 -14.81 -12.95
CA GLU A 105 -3.45 -14.80 -12.81
C GLU A 105 -3.92 -14.83 -11.34
N ALA A 106 -3.13 -15.44 -10.46
CA ALA A 106 -3.45 -15.58 -9.05
C ALA A 106 -2.94 -14.42 -8.16
N VAL A 107 -2.01 -13.56 -8.61
CA VAL A 107 -1.39 -12.52 -7.77
C VAL A 107 -2.44 -11.62 -7.13
N GLY A 108 -3.38 -11.09 -7.93
CA GLY A 108 -4.41 -10.17 -7.46
C GLY A 108 -5.28 -10.79 -6.37
N ARG A 109 -5.85 -11.98 -6.65
CA ARG A 109 -6.66 -12.73 -5.68
C ARG A 109 -5.89 -13.09 -4.41
N THR A 110 -4.62 -13.44 -4.56
CA THR A 110 -3.76 -13.80 -3.41
C THR A 110 -3.43 -12.59 -2.55
N ALA A 111 -3.19 -11.43 -3.17
CA ALA A 111 -2.92 -10.17 -2.49
C ALA A 111 -4.17 -9.61 -1.77
N GLU A 112 -5.36 -9.82 -2.33
CA GLU A 112 -6.62 -9.49 -1.68
C GLU A 112 -6.89 -10.40 -0.47
N ALA A 113 -6.59 -11.69 -0.59
CA ALA A 113 -6.85 -12.68 0.46
C ALA A 113 -5.93 -12.60 1.69
N HIS A 114 -4.76 -11.92 1.58
CA HIS A 114 -3.76 -11.86 2.66
C HIS A 114 -3.51 -10.41 3.11
N VAL A 115 -3.33 -10.24 4.42
CA VAL A 115 -2.91 -8.97 5.02
C VAL A 115 -1.38 -8.96 5.17
N ALA A 116 -0.75 -7.80 5.02
CA ALA A 116 0.69 -7.68 5.25
C ALA A 116 1.00 -7.63 6.77
N PRO A 117 2.05 -8.30 7.26
CA PRO A 117 3.00 -9.13 6.50
C PRO A 117 2.38 -10.43 5.97
N ALA A 118 2.58 -10.70 4.67
CA ALA A 118 2.01 -11.86 4.01
C ALA A 118 2.96 -13.07 4.05
N PRO A 119 2.43 -14.32 4.04
CA PRO A 119 3.24 -15.50 3.85
C PRO A 119 3.91 -15.49 2.47
N THR A 120 5.01 -16.23 2.34
CA THR A 120 5.87 -16.22 1.15
C THR A 120 5.35 -17.13 0.04
N LEU A 121 4.17 -16.81 -0.45
CA LEU A 121 3.49 -17.55 -1.50
C LEU A 121 4.12 -17.30 -2.88
N PRO A 122 4.19 -18.30 -3.77
CA PRO A 122 4.82 -18.15 -5.08
C PRO A 122 4.28 -16.98 -5.94
N PRO A 123 2.95 -16.71 -6.01
CA PRO A 123 2.43 -15.56 -6.74
C PRO A 123 2.93 -14.20 -6.21
N LEU A 124 2.93 -14.04 -4.88
CA LEU A 124 3.38 -12.80 -4.24
C LEU A 124 4.90 -12.63 -4.36
N LEU A 125 5.66 -13.71 -4.19
CA LEU A 125 7.11 -13.71 -4.35
C LEU A 125 7.52 -13.39 -5.80
N LEU A 126 6.80 -13.93 -6.79
CA LEU A 126 7.01 -13.63 -8.20
C LEU A 126 6.81 -12.16 -8.51
N ALA A 127 5.70 -11.57 -8.02
CA ALA A 127 5.42 -10.15 -8.21
C ALA A 127 6.48 -9.28 -7.54
N ALA A 128 6.85 -9.60 -6.29
CA ALA A 128 7.88 -8.89 -5.53
C ALA A 128 9.26 -8.96 -6.20
N LEU A 129 9.70 -10.15 -6.63
CA LEU A 129 10.97 -10.32 -7.34
C LEU A 129 10.99 -9.53 -8.65
N SER A 130 9.89 -9.58 -9.42
CA SER A 130 9.77 -8.85 -10.67
C SER A 130 9.83 -7.34 -10.45
N ALA A 131 9.14 -6.82 -9.43
CA ALA A 131 9.17 -5.41 -9.06
C ALA A 131 10.56 -4.95 -8.60
N VAL A 132 11.22 -5.72 -7.75
CA VAL A 132 12.58 -5.41 -7.25
C VAL A 132 13.61 -5.47 -8.38
N TRP A 133 13.55 -6.48 -9.24
CA TRP A 133 14.43 -6.60 -10.40
C TRP A 133 14.24 -5.46 -11.40
N ALA A 134 12.99 -5.17 -11.77
CA ALA A 134 12.68 -4.06 -12.67
C ALA A 134 13.14 -2.72 -12.08
N SER A 135 12.93 -2.51 -10.78
CA SER A 135 13.41 -1.33 -10.06
C SER A 135 14.93 -1.21 -10.12
N ALA A 136 15.67 -2.27 -9.77
CA ALA A 136 17.13 -2.28 -9.82
C ALA A 136 17.70 -2.03 -11.22
N PHE A 137 17.13 -2.65 -12.25
CA PHE A 137 17.52 -2.41 -13.64
C PHE A 137 17.22 -0.96 -14.07
N ALA A 138 16.06 -0.42 -13.73
CA ALA A 138 15.67 0.95 -14.04
C ALA A 138 16.55 1.99 -13.34
N VAL A 139 16.92 1.77 -12.07
CA VAL A 139 17.84 2.63 -11.32
C VAL A 139 19.17 2.78 -12.07
N HIS A 140 19.76 1.68 -12.52
CA HIS A 140 21.00 1.72 -13.29
C HIS A 140 20.81 2.44 -14.63
N ALA A 141 19.76 2.11 -15.37
CA ALA A 141 19.47 2.74 -16.66
C ALA A 141 19.28 4.26 -16.53
N LEU A 142 18.58 4.72 -15.49
CA LEU A 142 18.32 6.14 -15.27
C LEU A 142 19.57 6.89 -14.78
N ALA A 143 20.30 6.32 -13.83
CA ALA A 143 21.49 6.95 -13.26
C ALA A 143 22.64 7.00 -14.26
N VAL A 144 22.90 5.90 -14.98
CA VAL A 144 24.11 5.73 -15.79
C VAL A 144 23.86 6.04 -17.25
N ARG A 145 22.81 5.47 -17.86
CA ARG A 145 22.53 5.67 -19.30
C ARG A 145 21.81 6.98 -19.59
N ALA A 146 20.78 7.31 -18.82
CA ALA A 146 20.05 8.56 -18.98
C ALA A 146 20.72 9.75 -18.26
N ARG A 147 21.76 9.49 -17.43
CA ARG A 147 22.49 10.50 -16.64
C ARG A 147 21.58 11.40 -15.80
N SER A 148 20.49 10.82 -15.29
CA SER A 148 19.48 11.50 -14.49
C SER A 148 19.40 10.86 -13.09
N PRO A 149 20.26 11.28 -12.15
CA PRO A 149 20.33 10.68 -10.82
C PRO A 149 19.06 10.91 -10.00
N PHE A 150 18.35 12.02 -10.25
CA PHE A 150 17.07 12.30 -9.60
C PHE A 150 15.98 11.31 -10.03
N LEU A 151 15.88 11.01 -11.33
CA LEU A 151 14.92 10.01 -11.81
C LEU A 151 15.26 8.61 -11.30
N ALA A 152 16.55 8.31 -11.11
CA ALA A 152 17.00 7.04 -10.53
C ALA A 152 16.55 6.82 -9.08
N LEU A 153 16.12 7.87 -8.35
CA LEU A 153 15.53 7.71 -7.02
C LEU A 153 14.10 7.15 -7.07
N LEU A 154 13.40 7.31 -8.19
CA LEU A 154 11.97 6.99 -8.30
C LEU A 154 11.69 5.49 -8.10
N PRO A 155 12.33 4.54 -8.82
CA PRO A 155 11.98 3.13 -8.70
C PRO A 155 12.13 2.55 -7.26
N PRO A 156 13.22 2.80 -6.52
CA PRO A 156 13.37 2.25 -5.17
C PRO A 156 12.54 3.05 -4.15
N SER A 157 12.23 4.33 -4.44
CA SER A 157 11.28 5.09 -3.60
C SER A 157 9.86 4.53 -3.71
N ALA A 158 9.45 4.04 -4.88
CA ALA A 158 8.16 3.36 -5.05
C ALA A 158 8.06 2.08 -4.20
N LEU A 159 9.14 1.30 -4.09
CA LEU A 159 9.20 0.12 -3.22
C LEU A 159 9.05 0.51 -1.73
N LEU A 160 9.77 1.55 -1.30
CA LEU A 160 9.67 2.09 0.06
C LEU A 160 8.26 2.63 0.36
N ALA A 161 7.69 3.40 -0.56
CA ALA A 161 6.36 3.99 -0.43
C ALA A 161 5.29 2.91 -0.38
N PHE A 162 5.36 1.91 -1.25
CA PHE A 162 4.45 0.77 -1.23
C PHE A 162 4.47 0.06 0.13
N ALA A 163 5.65 -0.22 0.67
CA ALA A 163 5.79 -0.82 2.00
C ALA A 163 5.20 0.08 3.09
N GLY A 164 5.39 1.40 2.99
CA GLY A 164 4.83 2.38 3.91
C GLY A 164 3.30 2.48 3.86
N ILE A 165 2.68 2.22 2.70
CA ILE A 165 1.23 2.24 2.50
C ILE A 165 0.58 0.93 2.97
N VAL A 166 1.23 -0.20 2.67
CA VAL A 166 0.63 -1.53 2.89
C VAL A 166 0.80 -2.01 4.34
N MET A 167 1.85 -1.58 5.03
CA MET A 167 2.11 -1.96 6.42
C MET A 167 1.28 -1.13 7.39
N LYS A 168 0.61 -1.79 8.35
CA LYS A 168 -0.17 -1.14 9.43
C LYS A 168 0.62 -0.08 10.21
N GLU A 169 1.90 -0.35 10.40
CA GLU A 169 2.82 0.48 11.19
C GLU A 169 3.32 1.71 10.41
N GLY A 170 2.97 1.81 9.13
CA GLY A 170 3.36 2.90 8.24
C GLY A 170 4.87 3.01 8.00
N ALA A 171 5.28 4.23 7.65
CA ALA A 171 6.67 4.60 7.44
C ALA A 171 7.43 4.68 8.78
N ARG A 172 8.42 3.80 8.98
CA ARG A 172 9.28 3.83 10.17
C ARG A 172 10.61 4.55 9.87
N PRO A 173 11.09 5.44 10.76
CA PRO A 173 12.35 6.16 10.58
C PRO A 173 13.55 5.25 10.31
N VAL A 174 13.57 4.05 10.91
CA VAL A 174 14.67 3.09 10.76
C VAL A 174 14.88 2.63 9.31
N TYR A 175 13.86 2.66 8.45
CA TYR A 175 13.97 2.33 7.02
C TYR A 175 14.09 3.58 6.14
N VAL A 176 13.42 4.67 6.54
CA VAL A 176 13.41 5.93 5.79
C VAL A 176 14.76 6.64 5.86
N LEU A 177 15.38 6.73 7.05
CA LEU A 177 16.67 7.40 7.24
C LEU A 177 17.82 6.80 6.41
N PRO A 178 18.07 5.47 6.41
CA PRO A 178 19.12 4.90 5.57
C PRO A 178 18.81 5.06 4.08
N PHE A 179 17.53 4.99 3.67
CA PHE A 179 17.13 5.24 2.30
C PHE A 179 17.44 6.69 1.87
N LEU A 180 17.08 7.68 2.69
CA LEU A 180 17.38 9.09 2.45
C LEU A 180 18.89 9.34 2.40
N ALA A 181 19.66 8.74 3.31
CA ALA A 181 21.11 8.84 3.33
C ALA A 181 21.72 8.28 2.02
N ALA A 182 21.24 7.13 1.55
CA ALA A 182 21.69 6.54 0.29
C ALA A 182 21.26 7.37 -0.93
N ALA A 183 20.06 7.93 -0.93
CA ALA A 183 19.59 8.83 -1.99
C ALA A 183 20.46 10.09 -2.09
N LEU A 184 20.76 10.71 -0.94
CA LEU A 184 21.69 11.85 -0.87
C LEU A 184 23.10 11.46 -1.32
N ALA A 185 23.57 10.25 -0.97
CA ALA A 185 24.85 9.75 -1.45
C ALA A 185 24.87 9.64 -2.98
N VAL A 186 23.81 9.12 -3.61
CA VAL A 186 23.71 9.05 -5.09
C VAL A 186 23.79 10.45 -5.71
N LEU A 187 23.00 11.40 -5.21
CA LEU A 187 23.01 12.79 -5.69
C LEU A 187 24.37 13.47 -5.47
N PHE A 188 25.01 13.21 -4.33
CA PHE A 188 26.32 13.76 -4.00
C PHE A 188 27.41 13.17 -4.91
N CYS A 189 27.40 11.86 -5.15
CA CYS A 189 28.33 11.21 -6.07
C CYS A 189 28.20 11.77 -7.49
N ASP A 190 26.97 11.92 -7.99
CA ASP A 190 26.72 12.53 -9.31
C ASP A 190 27.15 14.01 -9.36
N ALA A 191 26.91 14.78 -8.30
CA ALA A 191 27.36 16.17 -8.23
C ALA A 191 28.89 16.29 -8.25
N LEU A 192 29.61 15.44 -7.51
CA LEU A 192 31.08 15.38 -7.54
C LEU A 192 31.59 15.09 -8.96
N TYR A 193 30.92 14.17 -9.65
CA TYR A 193 31.23 13.84 -11.03
C TYR A 193 31.08 15.02 -11.99
N ARG A 194 29.98 15.76 -11.89
CA ARG A 194 29.74 16.95 -12.73
C ARG A 194 30.77 18.04 -12.46
N VAL A 195 31.11 18.27 -11.19
CA VAL A 195 32.12 19.28 -10.81
C VAL A 195 33.50 18.89 -11.30
N ALA A 196 33.87 17.60 -11.24
CA ALA A 196 35.15 17.13 -11.75
C ALA A 196 35.31 17.34 -13.27
N GLN A 197 34.21 17.29 -14.03
CA GLN A 197 34.20 17.53 -15.48
C GLN A 197 34.41 19.01 -15.87
N TRP A 198 34.16 19.95 -14.95
CA TRP A 198 34.25 21.39 -15.27
C TRP A 198 35.70 21.88 -15.40
N GLY A 199 36.70 21.05 -15.07
CA GLY A 199 38.12 21.44 -15.08
C GLY A 199 38.43 22.56 -14.08
N PRO A 200 39.71 22.91 -13.87
CA PRO A 200 40.06 24.07 -13.06
C PRO A 200 39.54 25.34 -13.74
N LEU A 201 38.58 26.02 -13.12
CA LEU A 201 38.02 27.30 -13.55
C LEU A 201 39.13 28.38 -13.58
N THR A 202 39.80 28.55 -14.71
CA THR A 202 40.86 29.55 -14.92
C THR A 202 40.34 30.90 -15.46
N ILE A 203 39.02 31.08 -15.50
CA ILE A 203 38.37 32.23 -16.17
C ILE A 203 38.51 33.54 -15.35
N TRP A 204 39.00 33.47 -14.10
CA TRP A 204 39.28 34.67 -13.30
C TRP A 204 40.78 34.96 -13.24
N ARG A 205 41.29 35.73 -14.21
CA ARG A 205 42.61 36.37 -14.15
C ARG A 205 42.60 37.41 -13.02
N GLY A 206 42.88 36.99 -11.79
CA GLY A 206 43.04 37.92 -10.65
C GLY A 206 42.84 37.34 -9.25
N ALA A 207 42.08 36.24 -9.07
CA ALA A 207 42.11 35.53 -7.79
C ALA A 207 43.27 34.55 -7.79
N GLY A 208 44.17 34.70 -6.81
CA GLY A 208 45.11 33.64 -6.45
C GLY A 208 44.36 32.32 -6.33
N ARG A 209 44.88 31.28 -6.98
CA ARG A 209 44.37 29.91 -7.08
C ARG A 209 43.43 29.54 -5.93
N LEU A 210 42.12 29.80 -6.09
CA LEU A 210 41.11 29.24 -5.20
C LEU A 210 40.93 27.79 -5.62
N GLY A 211 41.88 26.96 -5.19
CA GLY A 211 41.79 25.52 -5.40
C GLY A 211 40.54 24.94 -4.71
N PRO A 212 40.05 23.79 -5.19
CA PRO A 212 39.07 23.01 -4.43
C PRO A 212 39.63 22.79 -3.01
N GLY A 213 38.94 23.32 -1.99
CA GLY A 213 39.38 23.29 -0.59
C GLY A 213 39.72 24.66 0.04
N SER A 214 39.70 25.77 -0.72
CA SER A 214 39.86 27.10 -0.13
C SER A 214 38.69 27.45 0.82
N ALA A 215 39.02 28.02 1.99
CA ALA A 215 38.05 28.29 3.07
C ALA A 215 36.90 29.23 2.66
N ALA A 216 37.07 30.03 1.60
CA ALA A 216 36.00 30.88 1.05
C ALA A 216 34.97 30.04 0.25
N TRP A 217 35.44 29.10 -0.56
CA TRP A 217 34.60 28.22 -1.38
C TRP A 217 33.81 27.22 -0.53
N THR A 218 34.44 26.64 0.49
CA THR A 218 33.79 25.70 1.41
C THR A 218 32.73 26.37 2.29
N ARG A 219 32.94 27.64 2.68
CA ARG A 219 31.94 28.42 3.43
C ARG A 219 30.71 28.74 2.58
N GLY A 220 30.88 29.13 1.32
CA GLY A 220 29.78 29.37 0.39
C GLY A 220 28.97 28.09 0.13
N ALA A 221 29.65 27.00 -0.22
CA ALA A 221 29.02 25.71 -0.47
C ALA A 221 28.28 25.17 0.77
N ARG A 222 28.85 25.30 1.96
CA ARG A 222 28.22 24.85 3.22
C ARG A 222 26.96 25.65 3.55
N ARG A 223 26.93 26.96 3.27
CA ARG A 223 25.74 27.80 3.47
C ARG A 223 24.61 27.41 2.52
N VAL A 224 24.92 27.17 1.24
CA VAL A 224 23.93 26.71 0.26
C VAL A 224 23.42 25.31 0.64
N ALA A 225 24.31 24.38 1.01
CA ALA A 225 23.92 23.05 1.45
C ALA A 225 23.03 23.09 2.71
N LEU A 226 23.38 23.92 3.70
CA LEU A 226 22.55 24.12 4.90
C LEU A 226 21.21 24.76 4.56
N ALA A 227 21.19 25.76 3.68
CA ALA A 227 19.95 26.41 3.25
C ALA A 227 19.04 25.44 2.49
N SER A 228 19.59 24.63 1.58
CA SER A 228 18.85 23.60 0.86
C SER A 228 18.36 22.48 1.78
N LEU A 229 19.17 22.05 2.76
CA LEU A 229 18.77 21.05 3.75
C LEU A 229 17.66 21.60 4.67
N ALA A 230 17.80 22.85 5.14
CA ALA A 230 16.77 23.52 5.92
C ALA A 230 15.48 23.66 5.11
N ALA A 231 15.57 24.14 3.86
CA ALA A 231 14.42 24.20 2.97
C ALA A 231 13.76 22.82 2.83
N ALA A 232 14.51 21.76 2.52
CA ALA A 232 13.97 20.41 2.40
C ALA A 232 13.31 19.89 3.70
N LEU A 233 13.89 20.19 4.87
CA LEU A 233 13.38 19.75 6.17
C LEU A 233 12.13 20.53 6.62
N PHE A 234 12.05 21.82 6.27
CA PHE A 234 10.95 22.70 6.67
C PHE A 234 9.83 22.81 5.60
N THR A 235 10.11 22.47 4.34
CA THR A 235 9.10 22.46 3.25
C THR A 235 7.84 21.67 3.62
N PRO A 236 7.92 20.48 4.25
CA PRO A 236 6.72 19.76 4.66
C PRO A 236 5.83 20.58 5.59
N TRP A 237 6.39 21.37 6.52
CA TRP A 237 5.61 22.20 7.45
C TRP A 237 4.88 23.38 6.80
N ILE A 238 5.30 23.77 5.59
CA ILE A 238 4.75 24.91 4.84
C ILE A 238 3.73 24.42 3.80
N LEU A 239 3.78 23.13 3.44
CA LEU A 239 2.87 22.54 2.45
C LEU A 239 1.45 22.41 3.03
N PRO A 240 0.44 23.08 2.44
CA PRO A 240 -0.95 22.87 2.84
C PRO A 240 -1.33 21.41 2.60
N GLY A 241 -1.87 20.78 3.64
CA GLY A 241 -2.21 19.35 3.63
C GLY A 241 -1.14 18.42 4.23
N PHE A 242 0.00 18.95 4.70
CA PHE A 242 0.90 18.17 5.55
C PHE A 242 0.19 17.81 6.86
N ALA A 243 0.17 16.50 7.18
CA ALA A 243 -0.66 15.89 8.23
C ALA A 243 -2.19 15.90 8.00
N SER A 244 -2.68 16.36 6.84
CA SER A 244 -4.06 16.09 6.43
C SER A 244 -4.22 14.65 5.94
N GLY A 245 -5.42 14.08 6.05
CA GLY A 245 -5.72 12.73 5.58
C GLY A 245 -5.36 12.52 4.11
N SER A 246 -5.08 11.27 3.72
CA SER A 246 -4.70 10.94 2.35
C SER A 246 -5.74 11.44 1.32
N PHE A 247 -5.29 12.12 0.27
CA PHE A 247 -6.15 12.58 -0.84
C PHE A 247 -6.76 11.41 -1.63
N VAL A 248 -6.07 10.26 -1.62
CA VAL A 248 -6.56 9.00 -2.20
C VAL A 248 -6.81 8.04 -1.04
N GLY A 249 -8.08 7.74 -0.77
CA GLY A 249 -8.49 6.70 0.18
C GLY A 249 -8.13 5.32 -0.35
N VAL A 250 -6.87 4.92 -0.22
CA VAL A 250 -6.50 3.51 -0.39
C VAL A 250 -7.03 2.82 0.85
N GLY A 251 -8.10 2.05 0.71
CA GLY A 251 -8.79 1.39 1.83
C GLY A 251 -7.85 0.48 2.63
N ARG A 252 -7.21 1.04 3.66
CA ARG A 252 -6.61 0.34 4.80
C ARG A 252 -6.28 1.38 5.84
N GLY A 253 -6.99 1.29 6.97
CA GLY A 253 -7.03 2.28 8.04
C GLY A 253 -5.64 2.64 8.57
N GLY A 254 -5.43 3.94 8.72
CA GLY A 254 -4.16 4.46 9.20
C GLY A 254 -4.10 5.98 9.26
N THR A 255 -5.04 6.61 9.98
CA THR A 255 -4.84 7.76 10.91
C THR A 255 -6.22 8.26 11.41
N GLY A 256 -6.56 7.93 12.66
CA GLY A 256 -7.79 8.44 13.32
C GLY A 256 -8.99 7.49 13.30
N GLU A 257 -8.79 6.23 13.68
CA GLU A 257 -9.78 5.28 14.22
C GLU A 257 -11.23 5.36 13.69
N SER A 258 -11.39 5.40 12.37
CA SER A 258 -12.64 5.07 11.69
C SER A 258 -12.57 3.65 11.16
N VAL A 259 -13.48 2.78 11.63
CA VAL A 259 -13.59 1.40 11.16
C VAL A 259 -14.73 1.33 10.15
N THR A 260 -14.41 1.06 8.90
CA THR A 260 -15.43 0.78 7.88
C THR A 260 -15.62 -0.72 7.76
N ILE A 261 -16.86 -1.18 7.99
CA ILE A 261 -17.24 -2.55 7.70
C ILE A 261 -17.41 -2.66 6.19
N ASP A 262 -16.64 -3.54 5.55
CA ASP A 262 -16.86 -3.89 4.16
C ASP A 262 -17.88 -5.02 4.17
N PRO A 263 -19.11 -4.81 3.67
CA PRO A 263 -20.13 -5.85 3.64
C PRO A 263 -19.84 -6.90 2.56
N ILE A 264 -18.91 -6.63 1.63
CA ILE A 264 -18.53 -7.51 0.53
C ILE A 264 -17.34 -8.37 0.99
N VAL A 265 -17.60 -9.32 1.88
CA VAL A 265 -16.54 -10.02 2.61
C VAL A 265 -15.98 -11.23 1.85
N ASP A 266 -14.67 -11.25 1.56
CA ASP A 266 -13.89 -12.50 1.64
C ASP A 266 -13.48 -12.67 3.11
N ILE A 267 -14.00 -13.72 3.76
CA ILE A 267 -13.88 -13.92 5.22
C ILE A 267 -12.45 -14.21 5.65
N ARG A 268 -11.61 -14.70 4.73
CA ARG A 268 -10.25 -15.18 5.03
C ARG A 268 -9.33 -14.12 5.64
N PRO A 269 -9.10 -12.93 5.03
CA PRO A 269 -8.21 -11.94 5.61
C PRO A 269 -8.63 -11.47 7.01
N ARG A 270 -9.95 -11.41 7.28
CA ARG A 270 -10.49 -10.96 8.58
C ARG A 270 -10.49 -12.04 9.68
N LEU A 271 -10.27 -13.31 9.32
CA LEU A 271 -10.10 -14.39 10.31
C LEU A 271 -8.68 -14.43 10.89
N LEU A 272 -7.67 -13.94 10.16
CA LEU A 272 -6.27 -13.98 10.59
C LEU A 272 -5.89 -12.81 11.50
N GLU A 273 -6.52 -11.65 11.32
CA GLU A 273 -6.36 -10.50 12.20
C GLU A 273 -7.73 -9.98 12.63
N GLN A 274 -8.06 -10.19 13.90
CA GLN A 274 -9.25 -9.68 14.56
C GLN A 274 -8.81 -8.58 15.53
N PRO A 275 -8.64 -7.33 15.08
CA PRO A 275 -8.30 -6.26 15.99
C PRO A 275 -9.48 -6.01 16.94
N ASP A 276 -9.22 -6.01 18.26
CA ASP A 276 -10.19 -5.66 19.29
C ASP A 276 -10.48 -4.15 19.22
N VAL A 277 -11.43 -3.77 18.36
CA VAL A 277 -11.87 -2.38 18.19
C VAL A 277 -13.34 -2.27 18.51
N GLU A 278 -13.68 -1.36 19.43
CA GLU A 278 -15.08 -1.05 19.74
C GLU A 278 -15.72 -0.27 18.58
N LEU A 279 -16.69 -0.89 17.90
CA LEU A 279 -17.40 -0.28 16.78
C LEU A 279 -18.48 0.68 17.28
N PHE A 280 -19.33 0.14 18.16
CA PHE A 280 -20.47 0.80 18.80
C PHE A 280 -20.82 0.07 20.10
N THR A 281 -21.51 0.75 21.00
CA THR A 281 -22.17 0.15 22.17
C THR A 281 -23.67 0.12 21.94
N VAL A 282 -24.33 -0.87 22.54
CA VAL A 282 -25.79 -1.02 22.47
C VAL A 282 -26.35 -1.24 23.86
N GLU A 283 -27.32 -0.40 24.23
CA GLU A 283 -28.17 -0.60 25.39
C GLU A 283 -29.50 -1.17 24.91
N ALA A 284 -29.85 -2.37 25.40
CA ALA A 284 -31.09 -3.04 25.03
C ALA A 284 -31.61 -3.88 26.19
N ASP A 285 -32.93 -4.10 26.21
CA ASP A 285 -33.60 -4.91 27.24
C ASP A 285 -33.07 -6.36 27.27
N ARG A 286 -32.57 -6.86 26.12
CA ARG A 286 -31.99 -8.20 25.95
C ARG A 286 -30.99 -8.19 24.78
N GLY A 287 -29.97 -9.06 24.86
CA GLY A 287 -29.06 -9.32 23.74
C GLY A 287 -29.79 -9.98 22.55
N SER A 288 -29.53 -9.48 21.34
CA SER A 288 -30.09 -10.00 20.09
C SER A 288 -29.05 -9.90 18.97
N TYR A 289 -29.40 -10.35 17.77
CA TYR A 289 -28.57 -10.16 16.57
C TYR A 289 -28.73 -8.74 16.04
N TRP A 290 -27.66 -7.95 16.08
CA TRP A 290 -27.60 -6.60 15.53
C TRP A 290 -27.19 -6.67 14.06
N ARG A 291 -28.15 -6.54 13.16
CA ARG A 291 -27.94 -6.70 11.73
C ARG A 291 -27.67 -5.35 11.07
N PHE A 292 -26.59 -5.27 10.30
CA PHE A 292 -26.26 -4.10 9.47
C PHE A 292 -26.97 -4.15 8.11
N VAL A 293 -26.61 -5.14 7.30
CA VAL A 293 -27.07 -5.29 5.91
C VAL A 293 -27.39 -6.74 5.59
N ALA A 294 -28.30 -6.99 4.65
CA ALA A 294 -28.46 -8.30 4.04
C ALA A 294 -27.80 -8.33 2.65
N LEU A 295 -27.13 -9.44 2.36
CA LEU A 295 -26.55 -9.72 1.04
C LEU A 295 -27.42 -10.79 0.39
N ASP A 296 -28.21 -10.39 -0.60
CA ASP A 296 -29.26 -11.18 -1.26
C ASP A 296 -28.87 -11.67 -2.66
N GLU A 297 -27.76 -11.18 -3.22
CA GLU A 297 -27.27 -11.58 -4.54
C GLU A 297 -25.97 -12.39 -4.44
N PHE A 298 -25.92 -13.53 -5.11
CA PHE A 298 -24.73 -14.37 -5.22
C PHE A 298 -24.32 -14.56 -6.68
N ASN A 299 -23.10 -14.17 -7.04
CA ASN A 299 -22.59 -14.23 -8.42
C ASN A 299 -21.71 -15.47 -8.70
N GLY A 300 -21.70 -16.45 -7.79
CA GLY A 300 -20.86 -17.65 -7.88
C GLY A 300 -19.57 -17.60 -7.06
N ASN A 301 -19.08 -16.41 -6.69
CA ASN A 301 -17.89 -16.26 -5.86
C ASN A 301 -18.02 -15.25 -4.71
N ARG A 302 -19.07 -14.44 -4.71
CA ARG A 302 -19.26 -13.32 -3.77
C ARG A 302 -20.74 -13.08 -3.52
N TRP A 303 -21.05 -12.78 -2.26
CA TRP A 303 -22.34 -12.24 -1.85
C TRP A 303 -22.32 -10.72 -1.92
N THR A 304 -23.36 -10.12 -2.49
CA THR A 304 -23.57 -8.67 -2.58
C THR A 304 -25.03 -8.33 -2.23
N SER A 305 -25.33 -7.05 -2.07
CA SER A 305 -26.70 -6.56 -1.91
C SER A 305 -27.21 -5.95 -3.21
N SER A 306 -28.45 -6.24 -3.58
CA SER A 306 -29.15 -5.66 -4.73
C SER A 306 -29.50 -4.17 -4.54
N ASN A 307 -29.48 -3.67 -3.30
CA ASN A 307 -29.88 -2.31 -2.93
C ASN A 307 -29.05 -1.77 -1.75
N LEU A 308 -27.73 -1.80 -1.89
CA LEU A 308 -26.78 -1.56 -0.80
C LEU A 308 -26.98 -0.21 -0.07
N ASP A 309 -27.26 0.86 -0.81
CA ASP A 309 -27.45 2.21 -0.29
C ASP A 309 -28.94 2.57 -0.08
N ALA A 310 -29.83 1.58 -0.21
CA ALA A 310 -31.27 1.75 -0.18
C ALA A 310 -31.78 2.88 -1.10
N GLU A 311 -31.13 3.10 -2.25
CA GLU A 311 -31.50 4.17 -3.20
C GLU A 311 -32.92 4.01 -3.74
N ARG A 312 -33.37 2.76 -3.89
CA ARG A 312 -34.73 2.38 -4.28
C ARG A 312 -35.65 2.19 -3.06
N GLY A 313 -35.17 2.52 -1.87
CA GLY A 313 -35.86 2.36 -0.60
C GLY A 313 -36.79 3.53 -0.25
N LEU A 314 -37.39 3.45 0.94
CA LEU A 314 -38.29 4.46 1.47
C LEU A 314 -37.53 5.39 2.41
N GLU A 315 -37.64 6.70 2.23
CA GLU A 315 -37.22 7.65 3.26
C GLU A 315 -38.22 7.64 4.42
N VAL A 316 -37.72 7.34 5.61
CA VAL A 316 -38.51 7.11 6.82
C VAL A 316 -38.02 7.98 7.96
N THR A 317 -38.96 8.39 8.80
CA THR A 317 -38.69 9.12 10.04
C THR A 317 -39.70 8.69 11.08
N GLY A 318 -39.25 8.19 12.23
CA GLY A 318 -40.16 7.69 13.25
C GLY A 318 -40.66 6.29 12.91
N GLU A 319 -41.87 6.17 12.36
CA GLU A 319 -42.51 4.86 12.12
C GLU A 319 -42.00 4.19 10.85
N LEU A 320 -41.76 2.88 10.94
CA LEU A 320 -41.27 2.05 9.84
C LEU A 320 -42.40 1.13 9.36
N PRO A 321 -42.54 0.93 8.04
CA PRO A 321 -43.53 0.00 7.50
C PRO A 321 -43.20 -1.43 7.94
N VAL A 322 -44.17 -2.09 8.58
CA VAL A 322 -44.07 -3.50 8.96
C VAL A 322 -45.38 -4.19 8.60
N SER A 323 -45.31 -5.45 8.14
CA SER A 323 -46.52 -6.21 7.82
C SER A 323 -47.34 -6.51 9.08
N SER A 324 -48.67 -6.47 8.96
CA SER A 324 -49.59 -6.79 10.06
C SER A 324 -49.35 -8.20 10.60
N VAL A 325 -49.16 -9.18 9.71
CA VAL A 325 -48.84 -10.57 10.06
C VAL A 325 -47.61 -10.65 10.96
N ARG A 326 -46.55 -9.91 10.62
CA ARG A 326 -45.31 -9.92 11.40
C ARG A 326 -45.51 -9.26 12.77
N ARG A 327 -46.35 -8.23 12.85
CA ARG A 327 -46.70 -7.59 14.13
C ARG A 327 -47.51 -8.52 15.04
N GLU A 328 -48.40 -9.33 14.47
CA GLU A 328 -49.21 -10.31 15.23
C GLU A 328 -48.38 -11.49 15.75
N LEU A 329 -47.38 -11.92 14.98
CA LEU A 329 -46.45 -12.99 15.36
C LEU A 329 -45.37 -12.57 16.37
N ALA A 330 -45.20 -11.27 16.58
CA ALA A 330 -44.18 -10.77 17.49
C ALA A 330 -44.62 -10.94 18.94
N ASP A 331 -43.75 -11.54 19.76
CA ASP A 331 -44.04 -11.72 21.17
C ASP A 331 -43.92 -10.40 21.93
N ARG A 332 -42.92 -9.59 21.56
CA ARG A 332 -42.50 -8.39 22.30
C ARG A 332 -41.87 -7.33 21.41
N LEU A 333 -41.75 -6.12 21.96
CA LEU A 333 -40.96 -5.03 21.40
C LEU A 333 -39.60 -4.98 22.09
N LEU A 334 -38.54 -4.91 21.30
CA LEU A 334 -37.16 -4.76 21.76
C LEU A 334 -36.69 -3.32 21.52
N ARG A 335 -36.49 -2.56 22.58
CA ARG A 335 -35.90 -1.21 22.53
C ARG A 335 -34.38 -1.30 22.53
N GLN A 336 -33.77 -0.54 21.64
CA GLN A 336 -32.32 -0.51 21.42
C GLN A 336 -31.86 0.92 21.30
N GLN A 337 -30.78 1.26 21.99
CA GLN A 337 -30.08 2.52 21.87
C GLN A 337 -28.63 2.23 21.50
N PHE A 338 -28.19 2.78 20.38
CA PHE A 338 -26.85 2.56 19.85
C PHE A 338 -26.03 3.84 19.97
N GLN A 339 -24.75 3.68 20.30
CA GLN A 339 -23.77 4.77 20.31
C GLN A 339 -22.52 4.35 19.54
N PHE A 340 -22.19 5.08 18.48
CA PHE A 340 -21.03 4.78 17.63
C PHE A 340 -19.73 5.30 18.23
N THR A 341 -18.74 4.43 18.38
CA THR A 341 -17.42 4.79 18.92
C THR A 341 -16.42 5.06 17.79
N ALA A 342 -16.32 4.13 16.84
CA ALA A 342 -15.33 4.19 15.76
C ALA A 342 -15.89 3.82 14.38
N ALA A 343 -17.06 3.18 14.27
CA ALA A 343 -17.53 2.71 12.97
C ALA A 343 -18.07 3.86 12.08
N VAL A 344 -17.51 3.98 10.87
CA VAL A 344 -17.91 4.95 9.83
C VAL A 344 -18.41 4.18 8.61
N GLN A 345 -19.73 4.23 8.40
CA GLN A 345 -20.45 3.43 7.42
C GLN A 345 -21.86 4.00 7.20
N SER A 346 -22.55 3.57 6.14
CA SER A 346 -23.91 4.05 5.86
C SER A 346 -25.00 3.23 6.57
N TRP A 347 -24.73 1.99 6.97
CA TRP A 347 -25.76 1.10 7.54
C TRP A 347 -25.91 1.29 9.05
N LEU A 348 -27.16 1.40 9.52
CA LEU A 348 -27.52 1.47 10.93
C LEU A 348 -27.92 0.06 11.43
N PRO A 349 -27.21 -0.49 12.42
CA PRO A 349 -27.54 -1.80 12.96
C PRO A 349 -28.90 -1.78 13.69
N ALA A 350 -29.66 -2.86 13.56
CA ALA A 350 -30.88 -3.05 14.34
C ALA A 350 -31.16 -4.54 14.50
N ALA A 351 -31.92 -4.90 15.54
CA ALA A 351 -32.52 -6.23 15.59
C ALA A 351 -33.49 -6.43 14.42
N TYR A 352 -33.84 -7.70 14.17
CA TYR A 352 -34.69 -8.05 13.04
C TYR A 352 -36.05 -7.33 13.09
N SER A 353 -36.48 -6.82 11.93
CA SER A 353 -37.76 -6.14 11.75
C SER A 353 -37.96 -4.89 12.62
N PRO A 354 -37.23 -3.79 12.35
CA PRO A 354 -37.44 -2.52 13.03
C PRO A 354 -38.81 -1.92 12.68
N VAL A 355 -39.51 -1.38 13.67
CA VAL A 355 -40.87 -0.80 13.54
C VAL A 355 -40.92 0.69 13.84
N ARG A 356 -39.94 1.18 14.59
CA ARG A 356 -39.84 2.60 14.93
C ARG A 356 -38.39 2.98 15.17
N MET A 357 -37.97 4.15 14.75
CA MET A 357 -36.62 4.64 14.97
C MET A 357 -36.54 6.16 15.02
N GLY A 358 -35.45 6.68 15.57
CA GLY A 358 -35.12 8.09 15.52
C GLY A 358 -33.61 8.31 15.46
N VAL A 359 -33.18 9.06 14.46
CA VAL A 359 -31.80 9.58 14.30
C VAL A 359 -31.89 11.11 14.31
N PRO A 360 -30.95 11.83 14.96
CA PRO A 360 -30.96 13.28 14.97
C PRO A 360 -30.82 13.87 13.55
N ASP A 361 -31.71 14.82 13.21
CA ASP A 361 -31.62 15.74 12.06
C ASP A 361 -31.45 15.14 10.65
N GLU A 362 -31.60 13.82 10.47
CA GLU A 362 -31.47 13.15 9.17
C GLU A 362 -32.59 12.13 8.92
N ALA A 363 -33.05 12.05 7.66
CA ALA A 363 -33.92 10.99 7.18
C ALA A 363 -33.11 9.73 6.89
N VAL A 364 -33.66 8.58 7.28
CA VAL A 364 -33.04 7.27 7.02
C VAL A 364 -33.75 6.61 5.85
N ARG A 365 -33.00 5.91 5.02
CA ARG A 365 -33.55 5.08 3.94
C ARG A 365 -33.74 3.67 4.45
N LEU A 366 -34.94 3.14 4.30
CA LEU A 366 -35.29 1.76 4.57
C LEU A 366 -35.37 0.99 3.25
N ASP A 367 -34.58 -0.06 3.12
CA ASP A 367 -34.79 -1.05 2.08
C ASP A 367 -35.97 -1.97 2.47
N PRO A 368 -37.11 -1.95 1.76
CA PRO A 368 -38.29 -2.73 2.15
C PRO A 368 -38.11 -4.25 2.01
N ASP A 369 -37.26 -4.68 1.08
CA ASP A 369 -37.04 -6.09 0.78
C ASP A 369 -36.18 -6.76 1.85
N THR A 370 -35.08 -6.09 2.22
CA THR A 370 -34.15 -6.60 3.22
C THR A 370 -34.42 -6.09 4.62
N GLY A 371 -35.13 -4.97 4.79
CA GLY A 371 -35.33 -4.27 6.07
C GLY A 371 -34.10 -3.53 6.58
N SER A 372 -33.10 -3.29 5.73
CA SER A 372 -31.86 -2.58 6.10
C SER A 372 -32.07 -1.07 6.21
N LEU A 373 -31.43 -0.47 7.21
CA LEU A 373 -31.51 0.97 7.49
C LEU A 373 -30.22 1.64 7.03
N VAL A 374 -30.33 2.66 6.18
CA VAL A 374 -29.20 3.39 5.59
C VAL A 374 -29.31 4.88 5.91
N LEU A 375 -28.29 5.42 6.55
CA LEU A 375 -28.12 6.85 6.80
C LEU A 375 -27.25 7.44 5.66
N PRO A 376 -27.81 8.27 4.76
CA PRO A 376 -27.08 8.80 3.61
C PRO A 376 -25.85 9.64 3.99
N GLY A 377 -25.88 10.36 5.12
CA GLY A 377 -24.75 11.12 5.65
C GLY A 377 -23.65 10.25 6.28
N GLY A 378 -23.92 8.96 6.48
CA GLY A 378 -23.01 8.03 7.13
C GLY A 378 -22.93 8.21 8.65
N THR A 379 -22.43 7.19 9.34
CA THR A 379 -22.22 7.20 10.78
C THR A 379 -20.94 7.93 11.14
N PHE A 380 -20.92 8.58 12.30
CA PHE A 380 -19.75 9.29 12.82
C PHE A 380 -19.56 9.00 14.31
N ARG A 381 -18.36 9.28 14.83
CA ARG A 381 -18.03 9.09 16.24
C ARG A 381 -18.94 9.94 17.14
N GLY A 382 -19.60 9.29 18.09
CA GLY A 382 -20.56 9.90 19.00
C GLY A 382 -22.00 9.93 18.47
N LEU A 383 -22.26 9.48 17.24
CA LEU A 383 -23.63 9.33 16.74
C LEU A 383 -24.40 8.40 17.67
N THR A 384 -25.55 8.87 18.14
CA THR A 384 -26.48 8.10 18.98
C THR A 384 -27.84 8.07 18.30
N TYR A 385 -28.45 6.89 18.25
CA TYR A 385 -29.81 6.73 17.74
C TYR A 385 -30.52 5.61 18.48
N TRP A 386 -31.84 5.58 18.35
CA TRP A 386 -32.66 4.55 18.95
C TRP A 386 -33.52 3.86 17.89
N VAL A 387 -33.78 2.58 18.11
CA VAL A 387 -34.64 1.76 17.27
C VAL A 387 -35.44 0.80 18.14
N THR A 388 -36.69 0.57 17.77
CA THR A 388 -37.56 -0.45 18.36
C THR A 388 -37.83 -1.48 17.28
N SER A 389 -37.61 -2.75 17.59
CA SER A 389 -37.82 -3.87 16.68
C SER A 389 -38.78 -4.90 17.26
N LEU A 390 -39.33 -5.75 16.41
CA LEU A 390 -40.15 -6.89 16.84
C LEU A 390 -39.23 -8.03 17.26
N GLU A 391 -39.49 -8.63 18.43
CA GLU A 391 -38.79 -9.83 18.89
C GLU A 391 -39.68 -11.05 18.64
N PHE A 392 -39.08 -12.10 18.06
CA PHE A 392 -39.71 -13.40 17.82
C PHE A 392 -38.98 -14.43 18.68
N SER A 393 -39.72 -15.13 19.54
CA SER A 393 -39.23 -16.26 20.32
C SER A 393 -39.90 -17.53 19.80
N PRO A 394 -39.40 -18.12 18.70
CA PRO A 394 -40.00 -19.33 18.15
C PRO A 394 -39.98 -20.44 19.21
N GLU A 395 -41.15 -20.95 19.58
CA GLU A 395 -41.24 -22.18 20.36
C GLU A 395 -40.94 -23.38 19.44
N PRO A 396 -40.33 -24.47 19.93
CA PRO A 396 -40.05 -25.64 19.10
C PRO A 396 -41.28 -26.17 18.35
N ARG A 397 -42.48 -26.04 18.95
CA ARG A 397 -43.74 -26.49 18.35
C ARG A 397 -44.19 -25.65 17.15
N THR A 398 -43.72 -24.41 17.03
CA THR A 398 -44.08 -23.49 15.93
C THR A 398 -43.20 -23.66 14.70
N LEU A 399 -42.14 -24.49 14.76
CA LEU A 399 -41.27 -24.81 13.62
C LEU A 399 -41.65 -26.12 12.91
N ASP A 400 -42.50 -26.95 13.53
CA ASP A 400 -42.93 -28.26 13.02
C ASP A 400 -44.19 -28.19 12.12
N THR A 401 -44.73 -27.00 11.89
CA THR A 401 -45.86 -26.71 10.99
C THR A 401 -45.41 -25.85 9.84
#